data_AF-A0A7K9NGF1-F1
#
_entry.id   AF-A0A7K9NGF1-F1
#
_cell.length_a   1.000
_cell.length_b   1.000
_cell.length_c   1.000
_cell.angle_alpha   90.00
_cell.angle_beta   90.00
_cell.angle_gamma   90.00
#
_symmetry.space_group_name_H-M   'P 1'
#
loop_
_entity.id
_entity.type
_entity.pdbx_description
1 polymer ?
#
loop_
_entity_poly.entity_id
_entity_poly.type
_entity_poly.pdbx_seq_one_letter_code
_entity_poly.pdbx_strand_id
1 'polypeptide(L)'
;FKENRKDDIWLVDFYAPWCGHCKKLEPVWNEVGIEMRNMGSPVKVGKMDATSFSSIASEFGVRGYPTIKLLKGDLAYNYRGPRTKDDIIEFANRVAGPLIRPLPSQHMFDHVQKRHRVLFVYVGGESPLKEKYIEVASELIVYTYFFSASEDVLPEYVTLPELPAVMVFKDGTYFVYDEYEDGDLSSWINRERFQGYLHVDGFTLYELGDTGKLVAIAVIDDKNSSVEHTRLKSIIQEVARDYRDNFHRDFQFGHMDGNDYINSLLMDDLTIPTIVVLNTSNQQYFLPDRHIESTEDMVQFINNILDGTAEAQGGDGLLQRIKRIIYDAKSTIVSVFKSSPLLGCFLFGLPLGVISIMCYGICTADTEGEVFEHEGAKKESGDRELTDEGSEEEQEEEKNGKYTELSDGELKQKDIMEKKKD
;
A
#
# COMPACT_ATOMS: atom_id res chain seq x y z
N PHE A 1 27.24 6.49 -15.26
CA PHE A 1 25.95 5.79 -15.04
C PHE A 1 25.00 6.02 -16.21
N LYS A 2 24.53 7.25 -16.49
CA LYS A 2 23.54 7.50 -17.57
C LYS A 2 23.96 7.00 -18.96
N GLU A 3 25.23 7.16 -19.31
CA GLU A 3 25.76 6.80 -20.64
C GLU A 3 25.77 5.28 -20.88
N ASN A 4 26.09 4.47 -19.86
CA ASN A 4 26.32 3.04 -20.02
C ASN A 4 25.21 2.16 -19.41
N ARG A 5 24.22 2.75 -18.70
CA ARG A 5 23.23 1.94 -17.96
C ARG A 5 22.32 1.13 -18.87
N LYS A 6 22.15 1.53 -20.13
CA LYS A 6 21.18 0.90 -21.05
C LYS A 6 21.67 -0.45 -21.58
N ASP A 7 22.98 -0.66 -21.58
CA ASP A 7 23.62 -1.89 -22.06
C ASP A 7 23.58 -3.01 -21.01
N ASP A 8 23.25 -2.67 -19.77
CA ASP A 8 23.24 -3.56 -18.62
C ASP A 8 21.87 -3.59 -17.95
N ILE A 9 21.62 -4.65 -17.17
CA ILE A 9 20.49 -4.70 -16.25
C ILE A 9 20.99 -4.34 -14.85
N TRP A 10 20.40 -3.33 -14.24
CA TRP A 10 20.82 -2.83 -12.92
C TRP A 10 19.72 -3.01 -11.88
N LEU A 11 20.03 -3.67 -10.78
CA LEU A 11 19.23 -3.66 -9.57
C LEU A 11 19.79 -2.59 -8.62
N VAL A 12 19.02 -1.55 -8.32
CA VAL A 12 19.49 -0.35 -7.61
C VAL A 12 18.68 -0.09 -6.36
N ASP A 13 19.36 0.06 -5.23
CA ASP A 13 18.81 0.63 -3.98
C ASP A 13 19.07 2.14 -3.95
N PHE A 14 17.99 2.91 -4.05
CA PHE A 14 18.02 4.36 -3.85
C PHE A 14 17.81 4.65 -2.36
N TYR A 15 18.89 5.06 -1.69
CA TYR A 15 18.95 5.20 -0.25
C TYR A 15 19.27 6.63 0.19
N ALA A 16 19.07 6.89 1.49
CA ALA A 16 19.57 8.07 2.17
C ALA A 16 20.40 7.66 3.40
N PRO A 17 21.57 8.28 3.66
CA PRO A 17 22.51 7.83 4.69
C PRO A 17 21.96 7.92 6.13
N TRP A 18 20.99 8.81 6.37
CA TRP A 18 20.34 8.99 7.66
C TRP A 18 19.11 8.10 7.87
N CYS A 19 18.60 7.43 6.84
CA CYS A 19 17.36 6.66 6.91
C CYS A 19 17.55 5.33 7.68
N GLY A 20 16.82 5.15 8.77
CA GLY A 20 16.87 3.92 9.58
C GLY A 20 16.48 2.66 8.80
N HIS A 21 15.49 2.74 7.90
CA HIS A 21 15.10 1.61 7.05
C HIS A 21 16.19 1.24 6.03
N CYS A 22 16.94 2.22 5.51
CA CYS A 22 18.08 1.95 4.62
C CYS A 22 19.20 1.22 5.36
N LYS A 23 19.52 1.66 6.59
CA LYS A 23 20.52 1.00 7.44
C LYS A 23 20.15 -0.46 7.76
N LYS A 24 18.85 -0.74 7.96
CA LYS A 24 18.34 -2.12 8.15
C LYS A 24 18.46 -2.96 6.87
N LEU A 25 18.27 -2.37 5.70
CA LEU A 25 18.35 -3.04 4.40
C LEU A 25 19.81 -3.32 3.97
N GLU A 26 20.76 -2.46 4.34
CA GLU A 26 22.16 -2.55 3.90
C GLU A 26 22.82 -3.94 4.04
N PRO A 27 22.73 -4.67 5.18
CA PRO A 27 23.29 -6.02 5.27
C PRO A 27 22.65 -6.99 4.26
N VAL A 28 21.32 -6.95 4.12
CA VAL A 28 20.58 -7.77 3.15
C VAL A 28 20.99 -7.43 1.72
N TRP A 29 21.16 -6.14 1.41
CA TRP A 29 21.54 -5.67 0.09
C TRP A 29 22.95 -6.16 -0.32
N ASN A 30 23.88 -6.20 0.63
CA ASN A 30 25.23 -6.74 0.39
C ASN A 30 25.16 -8.25 0.09
N GLU A 31 24.34 -9.01 0.81
CA GLU A 31 24.13 -10.44 0.55
C GLU A 31 23.51 -10.69 -0.83
N VAL A 32 22.51 -9.88 -1.22
CA VAL A 32 21.93 -9.92 -2.58
C VAL A 32 23.02 -9.74 -3.62
N GLY A 33 23.86 -8.71 -3.49
CA GLY A 33 24.95 -8.45 -4.43
C GLY A 33 25.98 -9.59 -4.53
N ILE A 34 26.30 -10.23 -3.41
CA ILE A 34 27.21 -11.39 -3.37
C ILE A 34 26.57 -12.59 -4.07
N GLU A 35 25.33 -12.92 -3.71
CA GLU A 35 24.63 -14.10 -4.24
C GLU A 35 24.38 -13.97 -5.74
N MET A 36 23.91 -12.81 -6.20
CA MET A 36 23.69 -12.52 -7.63
C MET A 36 24.97 -12.70 -8.45
N ARG A 37 26.12 -12.27 -7.91
CA ARG A 37 27.43 -12.50 -8.54
C ARG A 37 27.84 -13.97 -8.52
N ASN A 38 27.65 -14.67 -7.40
CA ASN A 38 28.02 -16.08 -7.25
C ASN A 38 27.22 -16.99 -8.19
N MET A 39 25.95 -16.67 -8.43
CA MET A 39 25.08 -17.36 -9.38
C MET A 39 25.42 -17.02 -10.85
N GLY A 40 26.37 -16.12 -11.11
CA GLY A 40 26.71 -15.68 -12.47
C GLY A 40 25.60 -14.88 -13.15
N SER A 41 24.75 -14.20 -12.38
CA SER A 41 23.65 -13.43 -12.94
C SER A 41 24.15 -12.24 -13.78
N PRO A 42 23.50 -11.91 -14.91
CA PRO A 42 23.82 -10.72 -15.68
C PRO A 42 23.38 -9.41 -14.99
N VAL A 43 22.60 -9.48 -13.91
CA VAL A 43 22.11 -8.31 -13.20
C VAL A 43 23.19 -7.71 -12.31
N LYS A 44 23.54 -6.45 -12.56
CA LYS A 44 24.47 -5.68 -11.73
C LYS A 44 23.74 -5.09 -10.54
N VAL A 45 24.23 -5.34 -9.33
CA VAL A 45 23.64 -4.80 -8.09
C VAL A 45 24.40 -3.55 -7.66
N GLY A 46 23.69 -2.45 -7.43
CA GLY A 46 24.26 -1.17 -7.04
C GLY A 46 23.41 -0.44 -5.99
N LYS A 47 23.99 0.58 -5.36
CA LYS A 47 23.25 1.52 -4.50
C LYS A 47 23.56 2.96 -4.87
N MET A 48 22.59 3.84 -4.74
CA MET A 48 22.70 5.26 -5.08
C MET A 48 22.22 6.11 -3.91
N ASP A 49 23.09 6.99 -3.43
CA ASP A 49 22.69 8.02 -2.47
C ASP A 49 21.81 9.05 -3.19
N ALA A 50 20.50 8.92 -3.03
CA ALA A 50 19.52 9.78 -3.67
C ALA A 50 19.50 11.19 -3.08
N THR A 51 20.15 11.43 -1.93
CA THR A 51 20.31 12.77 -1.36
C THR A 51 21.42 13.56 -2.08
N SER A 52 22.48 12.86 -2.47
CA SER A 52 23.58 13.42 -3.27
C SER A 52 23.24 13.49 -4.77
N PHE A 53 22.41 12.58 -5.27
CA PHE A 53 22.03 12.47 -6.69
C PHE A 53 20.52 12.67 -6.91
N SER A 54 19.96 13.72 -6.31
CA SER A 54 18.51 13.99 -6.29
C SER A 54 17.87 14.12 -7.68
N SER A 55 18.57 14.73 -8.65
CA SER A 55 18.06 14.86 -10.02
C SER A 55 17.87 13.51 -10.71
N ILE A 56 18.80 12.56 -10.50
CA ILE A 56 18.72 11.21 -11.04
C ILE A 56 17.63 10.42 -10.32
N ALA A 57 17.56 10.52 -8.99
CA ALA A 57 16.53 9.84 -8.20
C ALA A 57 15.11 10.30 -8.60
N SER A 58 14.92 11.60 -8.84
CA SER A 58 13.66 12.19 -9.30
C SER A 58 13.26 11.68 -10.70
N GLU A 59 14.23 11.56 -11.62
CA GLU A 59 13.99 10.99 -12.97
C GLU A 59 13.45 9.56 -12.90
N PHE A 60 13.89 8.76 -11.93
CA PHE A 60 13.35 7.42 -11.68
C PHE A 60 12.11 7.41 -10.78
N GLY A 61 11.56 8.57 -10.40
CA GLY A 61 10.37 8.68 -9.57
C GLY A 61 10.55 8.23 -8.13
N VAL A 62 11.77 8.34 -7.57
CA VAL A 62 12.04 8.03 -6.17
C VAL A 62 11.45 9.13 -5.28
N ARG A 63 10.48 8.75 -4.42
CA ARG A 63 9.78 9.67 -3.50
C ARG A 63 10.04 9.38 -2.02
N GLY A 64 10.74 8.30 -1.71
CA GLY A 64 11.02 7.85 -0.36
C GLY A 64 12.14 6.82 -0.33
N TYR A 65 12.63 6.50 0.88
CA TYR A 65 13.80 5.66 1.05
C TYR A 65 13.54 4.51 2.04
N PRO A 66 14.10 3.30 1.79
CA PRO A 66 14.75 2.90 0.53
C PRO A 66 13.71 2.69 -0.59
N THR A 67 14.12 2.94 -1.83
CA THR A 67 13.37 2.55 -3.04
C THR A 67 14.23 1.61 -3.85
N ILE A 68 13.77 0.38 -4.07
CA ILE A 68 14.46 -0.62 -4.89
C ILE A 68 13.86 -0.64 -6.29
N LYS A 69 14.70 -0.55 -7.32
CA LYS A 69 14.27 -0.63 -8.71
C LYS A 69 15.18 -1.52 -9.53
N LEU A 70 14.60 -2.24 -10.49
CA LEU A 70 15.35 -2.88 -11.57
C LEU A 70 15.24 -2.04 -12.85
N LEU A 71 16.39 -1.69 -13.42
CA LEU A 71 16.52 -0.87 -14.62
C LEU A 71 16.96 -1.78 -15.77
N LYS A 72 16.19 -1.79 -16.85
CA LYS A 72 16.43 -2.63 -18.03
C LYS A 72 16.11 -1.81 -19.29
N GLY A 73 17.13 -1.43 -20.04
CA GLY A 73 16.98 -0.47 -21.15
C GLY A 73 16.37 0.83 -20.65
N ASP A 74 15.24 1.24 -21.21
CA ASP A 74 14.50 2.44 -20.79
C ASP A 74 13.48 2.19 -19.68
N LEU A 75 13.24 0.94 -19.30
CA LEU A 75 12.24 0.56 -18.31
C LEU A 75 12.83 0.54 -16.89
N ALA A 76 12.02 0.96 -15.92
CA ALA A 76 12.35 0.99 -14.51
C ALA A 76 11.22 0.36 -13.69
N TYR A 77 11.47 -0.82 -13.14
CA TYR A 77 10.50 -1.63 -12.42
C TYR A 77 10.64 -1.41 -10.92
N ASN A 78 9.55 -1.07 -10.24
CA ASN A 78 9.53 -0.90 -8.80
C ASN A 78 9.44 -2.25 -8.09
N TYR A 79 10.27 -2.45 -7.07
CA TYR A 79 10.08 -3.53 -6.12
C TYR A 79 9.29 -3.04 -4.90
N ARG A 80 8.20 -3.72 -4.57
CA ARG A 80 7.31 -3.39 -3.44
C ARG A 80 7.19 -4.51 -2.40
N GLY A 81 7.88 -5.63 -2.61
CA GLY A 81 7.77 -6.82 -1.76
C GLY A 81 8.62 -6.77 -0.48
N PRO A 82 8.66 -7.89 0.26
CA PRO A 82 9.43 -8.04 1.48
C PRO A 82 10.93 -7.79 1.28
N ARG A 83 11.57 -7.07 2.20
CA ARG A 83 13.00 -6.71 2.08
C ARG A 83 13.94 -7.84 2.52
N THR A 84 13.67 -9.06 2.08
CA THR A 84 14.54 -10.23 2.33
C THR A 84 15.46 -10.45 1.13
N LYS A 85 16.55 -11.19 1.35
CA LYS A 85 17.50 -11.52 0.29
C LYS A 85 16.84 -12.32 -0.84
N ASP A 86 16.08 -13.34 -0.48
CA ASP A 86 15.52 -14.29 -1.44
C ASP A 86 14.42 -13.63 -2.29
N ASP A 87 13.55 -12.80 -1.69
CA ASP A 87 12.49 -12.10 -2.41
C ASP A 87 13.04 -11.05 -3.39
N ILE A 88 14.12 -10.34 -3.01
CA ILE A 88 14.76 -9.36 -3.90
C ILE A 88 15.44 -10.05 -5.09
N ILE A 89 16.10 -11.19 -4.85
CA ILE A 89 16.73 -12.00 -5.90
C ILE A 89 15.68 -12.58 -6.85
N GLU A 90 14.58 -13.09 -6.31
CA GLU A 90 13.46 -13.64 -7.07
C GLU A 90 12.86 -12.59 -8.01
N PHE A 91 12.61 -11.38 -7.49
CA PHE A 91 12.19 -10.23 -8.30
C PHE A 91 13.20 -9.90 -9.40
N ALA A 92 14.49 -9.83 -9.07
CA ALA A 92 15.52 -9.48 -10.03
C ALA A 92 15.59 -10.51 -11.18
N ASN A 93 15.56 -11.80 -10.86
CA ASN A 93 15.57 -12.88 -11.84
C ASN A 93 14.29 -12.88 -12.70
N ARG A 94 13.14 -12.58 -12.09
CA ARG A 94 11.85 -12.47 -12.79
C ARG A 94 11.86 -11.36 -13.84
N VAL A 95 12.26 -10.16 -13.46
CA VAL A 95 12.15 -8.99 -14.33
C VAL A 95 13.33 -8.89 -15.31
N ALA A 96 14.52 -9.39 -14.94
CA ALA A 96 15.67 -9.43 -15.84
C ALA A 96 15.47 -10.38 -17.03
N GLY A 97 14.75 -11.49 -16.81
CA GLY A 97 14.49 -12.50 -17.84
C GLY A 97 13.57 -12.06 -18.98
N PRO A 98 13.25 -12.97 -19.91
CA PRO A 98 12.24 -12.75 -20.94
C PRO A 98 10.88 -12.42 -20.32
N LEU A 99 10.10 -11.57 -20.97
CA LEU A 99 8.77 -11.20 -20.50
C LEU A 99 7.85 -12.42 -20.42
N ILE A 100 7.79 -13.17 -21.52
CA ILE A 100 7.13 -14.47 -21.62
C ILE A 100 8.20 -15.54 -21.82
N ARG A 101 8.20 -16.56 -20.97
CA ARG A 101 9.17 -17.66 -21.02
C ARG A 101 8.58 -18.85 -21.78
N PRO A 102 9.19 -19.28 -22.90
CA PRO A 102 8.71 -20.46 -23.61
C PRO A 102 9.03 -21.74 -22.82
N LEU A 103 8.09 -22.68 -22.81
CA LEU A 103 8.21 -24.03 -22.29
C LEU A 103 8.23 -24.97 -23.52
N PRO A 104 9.41 -25.41 -23.98
CA PRO A 104 9.55 -26.15 -25.24
C PRO A 104 9.34 -27.67 -25.08
N SER A 105 9.17 -28.18 -23.86
CA SER A 105 9.00 -29.62 -23.60
C SER A 105 8.25 -29.88 -22.30
N GLN A 106 7.55 -31.01 -22.24
CA GLN A 106 6.82 -31.45 -21.05
C GLN A 106 7.72 -31.55 -19.82
N HIS A 107 8.97 -32.03 -19.98
CA HIS A 107 9.93 -32.08 -18.87
C HIS A 107 10.26 -30.68 -18.31
N MET A 108 10.39 -29.66 -19.17
CA MET A 108 10.59 -28.28 -18.70
C MET A 108 9.33 -27.74 -18.03
N PHE A 109 8.16 -28.05 -18.59
CA PHE A 109 6.87 -27.69 -18.03
C PHE A 109 6.74 -28.22 -16.59
N ASP A 110 6.93 -29.52 -16.38
CA ASP A 110 6.86 -30.18 -15.07
C ASP A 110 7.86 -29.57 -14.07
N HIS A 111 9.06 -29.24 -14.54
CA HIS A 111 10.10 -28.66 -13.72
C HIS A 111 9.73 -27.25 -13.23
N VAL A 112 9.13 -26.45 -14.11
CA VAL A 112 8.66 -25.10 -13.82
C VAL A 112 7.43 -25.16 -12.91
N GLN A 113 6.45 -26.01 -13.21
CA GLN A 113 5.26 -26.19 -12.38
C GLN A 113 5.59 -26.60 -10.94
N LYS A 114 6.65 -27.40 -10.72
CA LYS A 114 7.10 -27.76 -9.36
C LYS A 114 7.73 -26.61 -8.58
N ARG A 115 8.22 -25.57 -9.24
CA ARG A 115 8.88 -24.42 -8.60
C ARG A 115 7.97 -23.22 -8.42
N HIS A 116 6.94 -23.10 -9.25
CA HIS A 116 6.01 -22.00 -9.22
C HIS A 116 4.67 -22.47 -8.66
N ARG A 117 4.28 -21.89 -7.51
CA ARG A 117 2.98 -22.19 -6.88
C ARG A 117 1.79 -21.72 -7.73
N VAL A 118 2.02 -20.68 -8.54
CA VAL A 118 1.07 -20.14 -9.50
C VAL A 118 1.82 -19.94 -10.82
N LEU A 119 1.27 -20.49 -11.91
CA LEU A 119 1.92 -20.52 -13.22
C LEU A 119 0.94 -20.12 -14.32
N PHE A 120 1.08 -18.90 -14.85
CA PHE A 120 0.32 -18.46 -16.01
C PHE A 120 0.97 -18.93 -17.32
N VAL A 121 0.17 -19.56 -18.19
CA VAL A 121 0.63 -20.13 -19.46
C VAL A 121 -0.32 -19.72 -20.58
N TYR A 122 0.23 -19.08 -21.60
CA TYR A 122 -0.44 -18.92 -22.89
C TYR A 122 -0.17 -20.14 -23.78
N VAL A 123 -1.22 -20.70 -24.38
CA VAL A 123 -1.15 -21.87 -25.25
C VAL A 123 -1.70 -21.51 -26.62
N GLY A 124 -0.87 -21.62 -27.65
CA GLY A 124 -1.26 -21.35 -29.04
C GLY A 124 -0.26 -20.52 -29.85
N GLY A 125 -0.66 -20.17 -31.07
CA GLY A 125 0.13 -19.36 -32.01
C GLY A 125 -0.01 -17.85 -31.79
N GLU A 126 0.32 -17.04 -32.80
CA GLU A 126 0.02 -15.60 -32.78
C GLU A 126 -1.49 -15.35 -32.81
N SER A 127 -1.97 -14.41 -31.99
CA SER A 127 -3.38 -14.06 -31.90
C SER A 127 -3.59 -12.72 -31.18
N PRO A 128 -4.77 -12.08 -31.30
CA PRO A 128 -5.12 -10.92 -30.47
C PRO A 128 -5.06 -11.22 -28.96
N LEU A 129 -5.39 -12.45 -28.55
CA LEU A 129 -5.29 -12.88 -27.15
C LEU A 129 -3.82 -12.90 -26.69
N LYS A 130 -2.89 -13.29 -27.57
CA LYS A 130 -1.45 -13.25 -27.27
C LYS A 130 -0.94 -11.83 -27.08
N GLU A 131 -1.37 -10.89 -27.92
CA GLU A 131 -1.03 -9.48 -27.80
C GLU A 131 -1.51 -8.93 -26.44
N LYS A 132 -2.77 -9.19 -26.08
CA LYS A 132 -3.34 -8.84 -24.77
C LYS A 132 -2.55 -9.47 -23.62
N TYR A 133 -2.16 -10.74 -23.75
CA TYR A 133 -1.35 -11.43 -22.74
C TYR A 133 0.06 -10.83 -22.60
N ILE A 134 0.68 -10.38 -23.70
CA ILE A 134 1.97 -9.66 -23.68
C ILE A 134 1.82 -8.32 -22.95
N GLU A 135 0.76 -7.56 -23.23
CA GLU A 135 0.47 -6.29 -22.56
C GLU A 135 0.32 -6.49 -21.05
N VAL A 136 -0.54 -7.44 -20.63
CA VAL A 136 -0.73 -7.76 -19.21
C VAL A 136 0.57 -8.26 -18.57
N ALA A 137 1.34 -9.10 -19.26
CA ALA A 137 2.63 -9.54 -18.77
C ALA A 137 3.56 -8.35 -18.52
N SER A 138 3.57 -7.34 -19.41
CA SER A 138 4.43 -6.16 -19.28
C SER A 138 4.11 -5.34 -18.02
N GLU A 139 2.84 -5.28 -17.63
CA GLU A 139 2.36 -4.58 -16.44
C GLU A 139 2.62 -5.40 -15.16
N LEU A 140 2.34 -6.70 -15.20
CA LEU A 140 2.30 -7.56 -14.03
C LEU A 140 3.56 -8.41 -13.81
N ILE A 141 4.60 -8.28 -14.64
CA ILE A 141 5.89 -8.98 -14.48
C ILE A 141 6.57 -8.68 -13.12
N VAL A 142 6.25 -7.54 -12.52
CA VAL A 142 6.74 -7.17 -11.19
C VAL A 142 6.11 -7.98 -10.07
N TYR A 143 5.01 -8.70 -10.33
CA TYR A 143 4.25 -9.50 -9.36
C TYR A 143 4.32 -11.00 -9.65
N THR A 144 4.30 -11.42 -10.92
CA THR A 144 4.22 -12.85 -11.28
C THR A 144 4.95 -13.17 -12.58
N TYR A 145 5.25 -14.45 -12.79
CA TYR A 145 5.90 -14.97 -14.00
C TYR A 145 4.86 -15.31 -15.08
N PHE A 146 5.24 -15.09 -16.34
CA PHE A 146 4.45 -15.42 -17.53
C PHE A 146 5.18 -16.42 -18.42
N PHE A 147 4.45 -17.43 -18.86
CA PHE A 147 4.96 -18.51 -19.71
C PHE A 147 4.11 -18.69 -20.96
N SER A 148 4.68 -19.41 -21.92
CA SER A 148 3.97 -19.89 -23.10
C SER A 148 4.38 -21.32 -23.42
N ALA A 149 3.47 -22.11 -23.96
CA ALA A 149 3.72 -23.49 -24.37
C ALA A 149 2.90 -23.81 -25.64
N SER A 150 3.30 -24.85 -26.36
CA SER A 150 2.44 -25.51 -27.34
C SER A 150 1.55 -26.54 -26.65
N GLU A 151 0.46 -26.93 -27.30
CA GLU A 151 -0.51 -27.88 -26.72
C GLU A 151 0.12 -29.25 -26.38
N ASP A 152 1.06 -29.72 -27.20
CA ASP A 152 1.79 -30.99 -27.01
C ASP A 152 2.75 -30.99 -25.82
N VAL A 153 3.06 -29.82 -25.24
CA VAL A 153 3.89 -29.69 -24.04
C VAL A 153 3.07 -29.84 -22.75
N LEU A 154 1.75 -29.66 -22.82
CA LEU A 154 0.89 -29.68 -21.65
C LEU A 154 0.75 -31.09 -21.06
N PRO A 155 0.51 -31.21 -19.74
CA PRO A 155 0.18 -32.48 -19.12
C PRO A 155 -1.08 -33.11 -19.71
N GLU A 156 -1.14 -34.45 -19.78
CA GLU A 156 -2.27 -35.19 -20.40
C GLU A 156 -3.64 -34.95 -19.75
N TYR A 157 -3.66 -34.51 -18.48
CA TYR A 157 -4.91 -34.20 -17.77
C TYR A 157 -5.50 -32.84 -18.14
N VAL A 158 -4.76 -32.02 -18.88
CA VAL A 158 -5.20 -30.69 -19.31
C VAL A 158 -6.06 -30.82 -20.56
N THR A 159 -7.27 -30.29 -20.50
CA THR A 159 -8.20 -30.24 -21.61
C THR A 159 -8.52 -28.79 -21.92
N LEU A 160 -8.27 -28.39 -23.17
CA LEU A 160 -8.55 -27.04 -23.64
C LEU A 160 -9.82 -27.04 -24.51
N PRO A 161 -10.81 -26.17 -24.20
CA PRO A 161 -12.03 -26.09 -25.01
C PRO A 161 -11.74 -25.49 -26.38
N GLU A 162 -10.84 -24.50 -26.44
CA GLU A 162 -10.43 -23.82 -27.67
C GLU A 162 -8.98 -23.35 -27.60
N LEU A 163 -8.40 -23.08 -28.77
CA LEU A 163 -7.09 -22.46 -28.92
C LEU A 163 -7.21 -21.18 -29.75
N PRO A 164 -6.45 -20.13 -29.42
CA PRO A 164 -5.51 -20.04 -28.31
C PRO A 164 -6.19 -19.89 -26.94
N ALA A 165 -5.48 -20.23 -25.86
CA ALA A 165 -5.99 -20.13 -24.49
C ALA A 165 -4.96 -19.52 -23.53
N VAL A 166 -5.45 -18.88 -22.49
CA VAL A 166 -4.64 -18.52 -21.30
C VAL A 166 -5.13 -19.36 -20.14
N MET A 167 -4.20 -19.95 -19.39
CA MET A 167 -4.54 -20.73 -18.20
C MET A 167 -3.59 -20.44 -17.06
N VAL A 168 -4.02 -20.80 -15.85
CA VAL A 168 -3.21 -20.72 -14.64
C VAL A 168 -3.20 -22.08 -13.94
N PHE A 169 -2.00 -22.59 -13.65
CA PHE A 169 -1.83 -23.77 -12.79
C PHE A 169 -1.56 -23.32 -11.37
N LYS A 170 -2.37 -23.78 -10.43
CA LYS A 170 -2.20 -23.54 -8.99
C LYS A 170 -3.06 -24.50 -8.18
N ASP A 171 -2.78 -24.61 -6.89
CA ASP A 171 -3.60 -25.38 -5.94
C ASP A 171 -3.82 -26.86 -6.36
N GLY A 172 -2.86 -27.43 -7.11
CA GLY A 172 -2.93 -28.79 -7.63
C GLY A 172 -3.85 -29.00 -8.84
N THR A 173 -4.38 -27.93 -9.42
CA THR A 173 -5.28 -27.94 -10.59
C THR A 173 -4.91 -26.84 -11.59
N TYR A 174 -5.76 -26.60 -12.59
CA TYR A 174 -5.66 -25.50 -13.53
C TYR A 174 -7.01 -24.82 -13.76
N PHE A 175 -6.96 -23.55 -14.17
CA PHE A 175 -8.13 -22.76 -14.56
C PHE A 175 -7.85 -22.11 -15.91
N VAL A 176 -8.82 -22.19 -16.81
CA VAL A 176 -8.75 -21.58 -18.15
C VAL A 176 -9.52 -20.27 -18.10
N TYR A 177 -8.93 -19.21 -18.66
CA TYR A 177 -9.56 -17.91 -18.76
C TYR A 177 -10.72 -17.95 -19.77
N ASP A 178 -11.88 -17.44 -19.36
CA ASP A 178 -13.05 -17.25 -20.22
C ASP A 178 -13.47 -15.76 -20.20
N GLU A 179 -13.41 -15.07 -21.33
CA GLU A 179 -13.69 -13.62 -21.38
C GLU A 179 -15.13 -13.26 -20.96
N TYR A 180 -16.11 -14.16 -21.16
CA TYR A 180 -17.50 -13.93 -20.78
C TYR A 180 -17.72 -14.10 -19.28
N GLU A 181 -17.09 -15.11 -18.66
CA GLU A 181 -17.23 -15.38 -17.23
C GLU A 181 -16.29 -14.50 -16.38
N ASP A 182 -15.06 -14.29 -16.83
CA ASP A 182 -13.99 -13.66 -16.06
C ASP A 182 -13.81 -12.16 -16.33
N GLY A 183 -14.36 -11.67 -17.45
CA GLY A 183 -14.19 -10.29 -17.90
C GLY A 183 -12.78 -10.02 -18.41
N ASP A 184 -12.18 -8.88 -18.03
CA ASP A 184 -10.87 -8.48 -18.55
C ASP A 184 -9.72 -9.40 -18.07
N LEU A 185 -8.79 -9.72 -19.00
CA LEU A 185 -7.66 -10.61 -18.77
C LEU A 185 -6.70 -10.08 -17.70
N SER A 186 -6.45 -8.76 -17.64
CA SER A 186 -5.59 -8.16 -16.62
C SER A 186 -6.21 -8.33 -15.23
N SER A 187 -7.51 -8.09 -15.13
CA SER A 187 -8.28 -8.27 -13.91
C SER A 187 -8.29 -9.74 -13.45
N TRP A 188 -8.48 -10.68 -14.39
CA TRP A 188 -8.43 -12.11 -14.09
C TRP A 188 -7.04 -12.55 -13.60
N ILE A 189 -5.97 -12.19 -14.31
CA ILE A 189 -4.59 -12.50 -13.89
C ILE A 189 -4.29 -11.90 -12.50
N ASN A 190 -4.72 -10.67 -12.25
CA ASN A 190 -4.51 -10.03 -10.94
C ASN A 190 -5.26 -10.76 -9.81
N ARG A 191 -6.45 -11.31 -10.06
CA ARG A 191 -7.17 -12.13 -9.07
C ARG A 191 -6.53 -13.51 -8.91
N GLU A 192 -6.08 -14.12 -10.00
CA GLU A 192 -5.60 -15.50 -10.01
C GLU A 192 -4.14 -15.66 -9.57
N ARG A 193 -3.36 -14.58 -9.47
CA ARG A 193 -1.91 -14.64 -9.10
C ARG A 193 -1.65 -15.11 -7.67
N PHE A 194 -2.69 -15.25 -6.86
CA PHE A 194 -2.64 -15.76 -5.50
C PHE A 194 -3.14 -17.21 -5.42
N GLN A 195 -2.54 -18.00 -4.53
CA GLN A 195 -3.06 -19.31 -4.15
C GLN A 195 -4.42 -19.15 -3.48
N GLY A 196 -5.29 -20.17 -3.58
CA GLY A 196 -6.58 -20.15 -2.88
C GLY A 196 -6.46 -19.95 -1.37
N TYR A 197 -5.35 -20.43 -0.78
CA TYR A 197 -4.97 -20.19 0.61
C TYR A 197 -3.49 -19.78 0.73
N LEU A 198 -3.21 -18.70 1.47
CA LEU A 198 -1.83 -18.21 1.65
C LEU A 198 -1.55 -17.66 3.05
N HIS A 199 -0.26 -17.51 3.36
CA HIS A 199 0.17 -16.68 4.49
C HIS A 199 0.04 -15.20 4.09
N VAL A 200 -0.63 -14.42 4.93
CA VAL A 200 -0.92 -13.01 4.73
C VAL A 200 -0.08 -12.20 5.70
N ASP A 201 0.87 -11.44 5.16
CA ASP A 201 1.56 -10.39 5.88
C ASP A 201 1.06 -9.00 5.43
N GLY A 202 1.64 -7.93 5.96
CA GLY A 202 1.24 -6.57 5.59
C GLY A 202 1.42 -6.24 4.11
N PHE A 203 2.42 -6.83 3.44
CA PHE A 203 2.66 -6.63 2.01
C PHE A 203 1.63 -7.37 1.16
N THR A 204 1.42 -8.65 1.47
CA THR A 204 0.44 -9.51 0.80
C THR A 204 -0.96 -8.92 0.96
N LEU A 205 -1.32 -8.42 2.14
CA LEU A 205 -2.62 -7.78 2.36
C LEU A 205 -2.79 -6.52 1.51
N TYR A 206 -1.76 -5.68 1.40
CA TYR A 206 -1.77 -4.50 0.54
C TYR A 206 -2.00 -4.90 -0.92
N GLU A 207 -1.29 -5.93 -1.40
CA GLU A 207 -1.44 -6.43 -2.78
C GLU A 207 -2.80 -7.07 -3.06
N LEU A 208 -3.40 -7.73 -2.06
CA LEU A 208 -4.76 -8.25 -2.15
C LEU A 208 -5.80 -7.12 -2.25
N GLY A 209 -5.46 -5.92 -1.80
CA GLY A 209 -6.26 -4.70 -1.98
C GLY A 209 -6.65 -4.44 -3.42
N ASP A 210 -5.74 -4.69 -4.36
CA ASP A 210 -5.96 -4.42 -5.77
C ASP A 210 -6.86 -5.47 -6.46
N THR A 211 -7.20 -6.56 -5.77
CA THR A 211 -8.07 -7.63 -6.32
C THR A 211 -9.56 -7.34 -6.19
N GLY A 212 -9.94 -6.43 -5.29
CA GLY A 212 -11.33 -6.17 -4.93
C GLY A 212 -11.99 -7.25 -4.08
N LYS A 213 -11.30 -8.34 -3.74
CA LYS A 213 -11.82 -9.41 -2.89
C LYS A 213 -11.80 -9.01 -1.42
N LEU A 214 -12.76 -9.53 -0.65
CA LEU A 214 -12.68 -9.55 0.80
C LEU A 214 -11.57 -10.52 1.22
N VAL A 215 -10.83 -10.20 2.28
CA VAL A 215 -9.73 -11.04 2.76
C VAL A 215 -10.11 -11.65 4.10
N ALA A 216 -10.41 -12.96 4.11
CA ALA A 216 -10.69 -13.73 5.30
C ALA A 216 -9.39 -14.30 5.87
N ILE A 217 -9.06 -13.92 7.12
CA ILE A 217 -7.77 -14.19 7.74
C ILE A 217 -8.00 -14.88 9.08
N ALA A 218 -7.36 -16.05 9.27
CA ALA A 218 -7.11 -16.58 10.60
C ALA A 218 -5.90 -15.90 11.22
N VAL A 219 -6.13 -15.10 12.26
CA VAL A 219 -5.07 -14.42 13.03
C VAL A 219 -4.69 -15.35 14.18
N ILE A 220 -3.47 -15.90 14.12
CA ILE A 220 -2.99 -16.93 15.02
C ILE A 220 -1.54 -16.64 15.42
N ASP A 221 -1.04 -17.31 16.45
CA ASP A 221 0.40 -17.43 16.70
C ASP A 221 0.87 -18.77 16.11
N ASP A 222 1.70 -18.72 15.06
CA ASP A 222 2.19 -19.91 14.37
C ASP A 222 3.16 -20.74 15.24
N LYS A 223 3.74 -20.14 16.30
CA LYS A 223 4.60 -20.85 17.26
C LYS A 223 3.76 -21.57 18.32
N ASN A 224 2.50 -21.19 18.48
CA ASN A 224 1.58 -21.79 19.43
C ASN A 224 0.83 -22.95 18.79
N SER A 225 1.21 -24.18 19.19
CA SER A 225 0.60 -25.43 18.71
C SER A 225 -0.66 -25.84 19.48
N SER A 226 -1.30 -24.92 20.19
CA SER A 226 -2.58 -25.20 20.84
C SER A 226 -3.64 -25.65 19.82
N VAL A 227 -4.59 -26.45 20.31
CA VAL A 227 -5.66 -27.04 19.50
C VAL A 227 -6.45 -25.96 18.77
N GLU A 228 -6.77 -24.86 19.44
CA GLU A 228 -7.57 -23.76 18.87
C GLU A 228 -6.88 -23.05 17.69
N HIS A 229 -5.57 -22.79 17.77
CA HIS A 229 -4.81 -22.15 16.69
C HIS A 229 -4.80 -23.03 15.44
N THR A 230 -4.52 -24.33 15.64
CA THR A 230 -4.49 -25.32 14.56
C THR A 230 -5.88 -25.51 13.96
N ARG A 231 -6.92 -25.52 14.79
CA ARG A 231 -8.32 -25.71 14.40
C ARG A 231 -8.81 -24.58 13.50
N LEU A 232 -8.66 -23.32 13.91
CA LEU A 232 -9.07 -22.16 13.10
C LEU A 232 -8.32 -22.10 11.77
N LYS A 233 -7.00 -22.37 11.79
CA LYS A 233 -6.18 -22.45 10.57
C LYS A 233 -6.72 -23.52 9.61
N SER A 234 -7.07 -24.70 10.14
CA SER A 234 -7.59 -25.82 9.35
C SER A 234 -8.97 -25.52 8.75
N ILE A 235 -9.88 -24.94 9.55
CA ILE A 235 -11.23 -24.56 9.09
C ILE A 235 -11.15 -23.61 7.90
N ILE A 236 -10.38 -22.53 8.00
CA ILE A 236 -10.31 -21.56 6.92
C ILE A 236 -9.64 -22.13 5.66
N GLN A 237 -8.67 -23.03 5.84
CA GLN A 237 -8.00 -23.71 4.74
C GLN A 237 -8.93 -24.71 4.04
N GLU A 238 -9.79 -25.41 4.80
CA GLU A 238 -10.81 -26.31 4.28
C GLU A 238 -11.87 -25.53 3.49
N VAL A 239 -12.37 -24.41 4.04
CA VAL A 239 -13.30 -23.53 3.32
C VAL A 239 -12.69 -23.00 2.01
N ALA A 240 -11.43 -22.57 2.03
CA ALA A 240 -10.74 -22.09 0.84
C ALA A 240 -10.62 -23.14 -0.28
N ARG A 241 -10.52 -24.42 0.10
CA ARG A 241 -10.37 -25.54 -0.83
C ARG A 241 -11.71 -26.08 -1.31
N ASP A 242 -12.59 -26.40 -0.37
CA ASP A 242 -13.79 -27.21 -0.61
C ASP A 242 -15.00 -26.34 -1.02
N TYR A 243 -14.98 -25.03 -0.73
CA TYR A 243 -16.00 -24.05 -1.13
C TYR A 243 -15.45 -23.01 -2.12
N ARG A 244 -14.39 -23.36 -2.87
CA ARG A 244 -13.76 -22.46 -3.83
C ARG A 244 -14.77 -21.91 -4.84
N ASP A 245 -15.59 -22.76 -5.44
CA ASP A 245 -16.52 -22.34 -6.49
C ASP A 245 -17.61 -21.39 -5.98
N ASN A 246 -17.90 -21.42 -4.67
CA ASN A 246 -18.84 -20.52 -4.03
C ASN A 246 -18.23 -19.15 -3.71
N PHE A 247 -16.97 -19.12 -3.25
CA PHE A 247 -16.43 -17.92 -2.60
C PHE A 247 -15.22 -17.31 -3.30
N HIS A 248 -14.55 -18.02 -4.21
CA HIS A 248 -13.29 -17.56 -4.80
C HIS A 248 -13.40 -16.23 -5.54
N ARG A 249 -14.56 -15.91 -6.12
CA ARG A 249 -14.76 -14.63 -6.80
C ARG A 249 -14.74 -13.45 -5.81
N ASP A 250 -15.30 -13.66 -4.63
CA ASP A 250 -15.62 -12.59 -3.68
C ASP A 250 -14.62 -12.56 -2.49
N PHE A 251 -13.92 -13.67 -2.23
CA PHE A 251 -13.02 -13.84 -1.08
C PHE A 251 -11.63 -14.37 -1.47
N GLN A 252 -10.63 -13.88 -0.73
CA GLN A 252 -9.32 -14.48 -0.57
C GLN A 252 -9.18 -15.02 0.86
N PHE A 253 -8.63 -16.22 1.01
CA PHE A 253 -8.43 -16.86 2.31
C PHE A 253 -6.95 -16.96 2.68
N GLY A 254 -6.65 -16.81 3.96
CA GLY A 254 -5.29 -16.96 4.47
C GLY A 254 -5.15 -16.98 5.99
N HIS A 255 -3.91 -16.98 6.47
CA HIS A 255 -3.60 -16.81 7.89
C HIS A 255 -2.51 -15.76 8.08
N MET A 256 -2.50 -15.11 9.23
CA MET A 256 -1.48 -14.16 9.64
C MET A 256 -0.89 -14.58 10.98
N ASP A 257 0.44 -14.55 11.08
CA ASP A 257 1.17 -14.77 12.33
C ASP A 257 1.22 -13.48 13.16
N GLY A 258 0.63 -13.52 14.35
CA GLY A 258 0.49 -12.39 15.26
C GLY A 258 -0.62 -11.41 14.86
N ASN A 259 -0.93 -10.49 15.78
CA ASN A 259 -2.00 -9.50 15.64
C ASN A 259 -1.50 -8.06 15.51
N ASP A 260 -0.19 -7.78 15.66
CA ASP A 260 0.35 -6.41 15.68
C ASP A 260 -0.09 -5.57 14.47
N TYR A 261 -0.02 -6.17 13.26
CA TYR A 261 -0.38 -5.49 12.02
C TYR A 261 -1.89 -5.25 11.93
N ILE A 262 -2.71 -6.26 12.24
CA ILE A 262 -4.17 -6.15 12.21
C ILE A 262 -4.65 -5.16 13.28
N ASN A 263 -4.11 -5.21 14.49
CA ASN A 263 -4.48 -4.28 15.56
C ASN A 263 -4.23 -2.82 15.17
N SER A 264 -3.12 -2.56 14.48
CA SER A 264 -2.82 -1.23 13.94
C SER A 264 -3.82 -0.82 12.85
N LEU A 265 -4.23 -1.75 11.98
CA LEU A 265 -5.19 -1.51 10.91
C LEU A 265 -6.60 -1.22 11.44
N LEU A 266 -7.05 -2.04 12.39
CA LEU A 266 -8.38 -1.97 13.01
C LEU A 266 -8.48 -0.87 14.09
N MET A 267 -7.34 -0.45 14.63
CA MET A 267 -7.24 0.42 15.81
C MET A 267 -7.92 -0.21 17.03
N ASP A 268 -7.70 -1.52 17.20
CA ASP A 268 -8.28 -2.34 18.24
C ASP A 268 -7.30 -3.44 18.69
N ASP A 269 -7.49 -3.97 19.89
CA ASP A 269 -6.64 -5.01 20.46
C ASP A 269 -7.35 -6.38 20.33
N LEU A 270 -7.18 -7.04 19.17
CA LEU A 270 -7.75 -8.36 18.95
C LEU A 270 -7.07 -9.42 19.81
N THR A 271 -7.85 -10.23 20.49
CA THR A 271 -7.38 -11.46 21.14
C THR A 271 -7.20 -12.56 20.09
N ILE A 272 -6.02 -13.19 20.05
CA ILE A 272 -5.74 -14.35 19.19
C ILE A 272 -5.92 -15.67 19.96
N PRO A 273 -6.37 -16.76 19.31
CA PRO A 273 -6.64 -16.87 17.87
C PRO A 273 -8.05 -16.35 17.52
N THR A 274 -8.19 -15.74 16.34
CA THR A 274 -9.49 -15.21 15.85
C THR A 274 -9.58 -15.21 14.33
N ILE A 275 -10.79 -15.00 13.81
CA ILE A 275 -11.05 -14.76 12.39
C ILE A 275 -11.38 -13.28 12.20
N VAL A 276 -10.82 -12.69 11.16
CA VAL A 276 -11.21 -11.36 10.68
C VAL A 276 -11.43 -11.42 9.17
N VAL A 277 -12.51 -10.79 8.69
CA VAL A 277 -12.69 -10.54 7.26
C VAL A 277 -12.48 -9.06 7.01
N LEU A 278 -11.61 -8.72 6.07
CA LEU A 278 -11.27 -7.35 5.73
C LEU A 278 -11.81 -6.98 4.36
N ASN A 279 -12.45 -5.82 4.28
CA ASN A 279 -12.62 -5.11 3.04
C ASN A 279 -11.47 -4.10 2.90
N THR A 280 -10.50 -4.45 2.07
CA THR A 280 -9.30 -3.65 1.80
C THR A 280 -9.60 -2.34 1.06
N SER A 281 -10.71 -2.27 0.33
CA SER A 281 -11.07 -1.09 -0.48
C SER A 281 -11.57 0.07 0.36
N ASN A 282 -12.33 -0.20 1.42
CA ASN A 282 -12.93 0.83 2.28
C ASN A 282 -12.52 0.71 3.75
N GLN A 283 -11.61 -0.21 4.09
CA GLN A 283 -11.11 -0.44 5.45
C GLN A 283 -12.20 -0.86 6.45
N GLN A 284 -13.30 -1.41 5.95
CA GLN A 284 -14.26 -2.12 6.79
C GLN A 284 -13.74 -3.49 7.15
N TYR A 285 -14.21 -4.01 8.28
CA TYR A 285 -13.90 -5.35 8.72
C TYR A 285 -15.10 -5.98 9.40
N PHE A 286 -15.10 -7.30 9.45
CA PHE A 286 -16.14 -8.12 10.06
C PHE A 286 -15.49 -9.08 11.04
N LEU A 287 -16.09 -9.20 12.21
CA LEU A 287 -15.73 -10.17 13.24
C LEU A 287 -16.89 -11.15 13.41
N PRO A 288 -16.62 -12.43 13.68
CA PRO A 288 -17.68 -13.39 13.98
C PRO A 288 -18.48 -13.00 15.22
N ASP A 289 -19.80 -12.97 15.13
CA ASP A 289 -20.70 -12.76 16.29
C ASP A 289 -20.69 -13.94 17.27
N ARG A 290 -20.20 -15.10 16.81
CA ARG A 290 -20.13 -16.37 17.54
C ARG A 290 -18.77 -17.01 17.33
N HIS A 291 -18.39 -17.87 18.27
CA HIS A 291 -17.18 -18.65 18.11
C HIS A 291 -17.32 -19.60 16.90
N ILE A 292 -16.33 -19.56 16.00
CA ILE A 292 -16.28 -20.46 14.84
C ILE A 292 -15.72 -21.78 15.34
N GLU A 293 -16.55 -22.82 15.44
CA GLU A 293 -16.15 -24.16 15.90
C GLU A 293 -15.93 -25.14 14.74
N SER A 294 -16.67 -24.95 13.65
CA SER A 294 -16.73 -25.83 12.47
C SER A 294 -16.55 -25.08 11.14
N THR A 295 -16.44 -25.83 10.04
CA THR A 295 -16.46 -25.27 8.68
C THR A 295 -17.82 -24.69 8.34
N GLU A 296 -18.91 -25.31 8.81
CA GLU A 296 -20.26 -24.81 8.62
C GLU A 296 -20.45 -23.43 9.27
N ASP A 297 -19.89 -23.21 10.46
CA ASP A 297 -19.94 -21.90 11.12
C ASP A 297 -19.20 -20.83 10.31
N MET A 298 -18.03 -21.17 9.75
CA MET A 298 -17.26 -20.25 8.91
C MET A 298 -17.99 -19.92 7.61
N VAL A 299 -18.60 -20.93 6.97
CA VAL A 299 -19.43 -20.76 5.78
C VAL A 299 -20.64 -19.88 6.07
N GLN A 300 -21.31 -20.09 7.21
CA GLN A 300 -22.42 -19.25 7.64
C GLN A 300 -21.98 -17.80 7.86
N PHE A 301 -20.83 -17.58 8.50
CA PHE A 301 -20.29 -16.24 8.70
C PHE A 301 -19.99 -15.53 7.37
N ILE A 302 -19.38 -16.21 6.41
CA ILE A 302 -19.12 -15.68 5.07
C ILE A 302 -20.43 -15.31 4.36
N ASN A 303 -21.44 -16.18 4.40
CA ASN A 303 -22.74 -15.90 3.80
C ASN A 303 -23.45 -14.71 4.46
N ASN A 304 -23.36 -14.58 5.79
CA ASN A 304 -23.92 -13.42 6.48
C ASN A 304 -23.29 -12.10 5.98
N ILE A 305 -21.99 -12.10 5.64
CA ILE A 305 -21.30 -10.95 5.05
C ILE A 305 -21.82 -10.69 3.63
N LEU A 306 -21.94 -11.72 2.79
CA LEU A 306 -22.44 -11.60 1.42
C LEU A 306 -23.89 -11.09 1.36
N ASP A 307 -24.73 -11.55 2.28
CA ASP A 307 -26.13 -11.14 2.38
C ASP A 307 -26.32 -9.78 3.09
N GLY A 308 -25.23 -9.17 3.59
CA GLY A 308 -25.25 -7.88 4.28
C GLY A 308 -25.88 -7.91 5.68
N THR A 309 -25.99 -9.09 6.29
CA THR A 309 -26.54 -9.27 7.64
C THR A 309 -25.47 -9.17 8.74
N ALA A 310 -24.20 -9.40 8.41
CA ALA A 310 -23.07 -9.20 9.33
C ALA A 310 -22.81 -7.70 9.56
N GLU A 311 -22.54 -7.32 10.81
CA GLU A 311 -22.24 -5.93 11.16
C GLU A 311 -20.85 -5.52 10.65
N ALA A 312 -20.80 -4.59 9.70
CA ALA A 312 -19.56 -4.00 9.22
C ALA A 312 -19.02 -2.99 10.24
N GLN A 313 -17.78 -3.20 10.67
CA GLN A 313 -17.06 -2.31 11.57
C GLN A 313 -15.97 -1.52 10.81
N GLY A 314 -15.47 -0.43 11.40
CA GLY A 314 -14.40 0.37 10.81
C GLY A 314 -14.87 1.28 9.67
N GLY A 315 -14.15 1.28 8.54
CA GLY A 315 -14.43 2.12 7.38
C GLY A 315 -13.47 3.31 7.21
N ASP A 316 -13.74 4.16 6.22
CA ASP A 316 -12.92 5.32 5.86
C ASP A 316 -13.64 6.66 6.03
N GLY A 317 -14.78 6.66 6.74
CA GLY A 317 -15.58 7.85 7.03
C GLY A 317 -14.87 8.88 7.91
N LEU A 318 -15.40 10.10 7.95
CA LEU A 318 -14.77 11.24 8.64
C LEU A 318 -14.48 10.96 10.13
N LEU A 319 -15.44 10.39 10.85
CA LEU A 319 -15.27 10.04 12.26
C LEU A 319 -14.16 9.01 12.45
N GLN A 320 -14.06 8.04 11.54
CA GLN A 320 -13.05 6.99 11.60
C GLN A 320 -11.65 7.54 11.27
N ARG A 321 -11.54 8.52 10.37
CA ARG A 321 -10.29 9.26 10.13
C ARG A 321 -9.82 10.02 11.37
N ILE A 322 -10.75 10.67 12.09
CA ILE A 322 -10.44 11.34 13.36
C ILE A 322 -9.98 10.31 14.41
N LYS A 323 -10.69 9.18 14.53
CA LYS A 323 -10.30 8.07 15.41
C LYS A 323 -8.87 7.60 15.12
N ARG A 324 -8.52 7.47 13.83
CA ARG A 324 -7.16 7.10 13.40
C ARG A 324 -6.10 8.10 13.80
N ILE A 325 -6.35 9.40 13.58
CA ILE A 325 -5.41 10.45 14.01
C ILE A 325 -5.15 10.36 15.53
N ILE A 326 -6.19 10.16 16.33
CA ILE A 326 -6.06 10.01 17.78
C ILE A 326 -5.29 8.73 18.14
N TYR A 327 -5.60 7.61 17.50
CA TYR A 327 -4.92 6.34 17.70
C TYR A 327 -3.43 6.45 17.37
N ASP A 328 -3.08 7.01 16.21
CA ASP A 328 -1.71 7.20 15.76
C ASP A 328 -0.93 8.16 16.67
N ALA A 329 -1.57 9.24 17.15
CA ALA A 329 -0.98 10.13 18.13
C ALA A 329 -0.68 9.41 19.45
N LYS A 330 -1.66 8.64 19.97
CA LYS A 330 -1.50 7.86 21.21
C LYS A 330 -0.40 6.81 21.05
N SER A 331 -0.40 6.04 19.96
CA SER A 331 0.59 4.99 19.72
C SER A 331 2.00 5.56 19.56
N THR A 332 2.13 6.70 18.86
CA THR A 332 3.40 7.42 18.71
C THR A 332 3.92 7.89 20.06
N ILE A 333 3.08 8.55 20.87
CA ILE A 333 3.46 9.00 22.22
C ILE A 333 3.92 7.80 23.06
N VAL A 334 3.11 6.75 23.16
CA VAL A 334 3.45 5.54 23.94
C VAL A 334 4.75 4.90 23.44
N SER A 335 4.97 4.84 22.13
CA SER A 335 6.18 4.31 21.52
C SER A 335 7.43 5.13 21.88
N VAL A 336 7.34 6.46 21.84
CA VAL A 336 8.44 7.35 22.24
C VAL A 336 8.76 7.18 23.73
N PHE A 337 7.74 7.14 24.60
CA PHE A 337 7.95 6.96 26.04
C PHE A 337 8.50 5.57 26.37
N LYS A 338 8.07 4.51 25.67
CA LYS A 338 8.66 3.17 25.81
C LYS A 338 10.12 3.13 25.35
N SER A 339 10.46 3.85 24.27
CA SER A 339 11.80 3.83 23.68
C SER A 339 12.79 4.71 24.45
N SER A 340 12.36 5.89 24.87
CA SER A 340 13.17 6.84 25.63
C SER A 340 12.27 7.77 26.48
N PRO A 341 12.06 7.44 27.77
CA PRO A 341 11.21 8.22 28.65
C PRO A 341 11.62 9.69 28.77
N LEU A 342 12.93 9.97 28.86
CA LEU A 342 13.46 11.33 29.01
C LEU A 342 13.22 12.18 27.76
N LEU A 343 13.46 11.60 26.57
CA LEU A 343 13.19 12.29 25.32
C LEU A 343 11.69 12.53 25.12
N GLY A 344 10.84 11.59 25.53
CA GLY A 344 9.38 11.75 25.53
C GLY A 344 8.91 12.93 26.39
N CYS A 345 9.42 13.02 27.63
CA CYS A 345 9.15 14.18 28.50
C CYS A 345 9.59 15.51 27.87
N PHE A 346 10.73 15.54 27.19
CA PHE A 346 11.22 16.74 26.52
C PHE A 346 10.37 17.12 25.30
N LEU A 347 10.12 16.16 24.40
CA LEU A 347 9.37 16.35 23.14
C LEU A 347 7.94 16.81 23.37
N PHE A 348 7.24 16.21 24.34
CA PHE A 348 5.81 16.48 24.56
C PHE A 348 5.57 17.39 25.77
N GLY A 349 6.35 17.23 26.85
CA GLY A 349 6.16 18.00 28.08
C GLY A 349 6.56 19.46 27.97
N LEU A 350 7.64 19.77 27.23
CA LEU A 350 8.11 21.16 27.10
C LEU A 350 7.13 22.03 26.30
N PRO A 351 6.63 21.62 25.11
CA PRO A 351 5.60 22.38 24.40
C PRO A 351 4.29 22.48 25.19
N LEU A 352 3.84 21.40 25.85
CA LEU A 352 2.63 21.41 26.68
C LEU A 352 2.77 22.35 27.88
N GLY A 353 3.95 22.40 28.51
CA GLY A 353 4.24 23.32 29.61
C GLY A 353 4.18 24.79 29.15
N VAL A 354 4.77 25.10 28.00
CA VAL A 354 4.73 26.46 27.42
C VAL A 354 3.28 26.86 27.10
N ILE A 355 2.52 25.99 26.43
CA ILE A 355 1.11 26.25 26.11
C ILE A 355 0.29 26.44 27.39
N SER A 356 0.52 25.62 28.42
CA SER A 356 -0.18 25.74 29.70
C SER A 356 0.09 27.10 30.37
N ILE A 357 1.33 27.59 30.33
CA ILE A 357 1.70 28.91 30.88
C ILE A 357 1.02 30.03 30.08
N MET A 358 0.99 29.93 28.74
CA MET A 358 0.32 30.90 27.89
C MET A 358 -1.19 30.95 28.15
N CYS A 359 -1.85 29.78 28.21
CA CYS A 359 -3.28 29.69 28.52
C CYS A 359 -3.59 30.25 29.91
N TYR A 360 -2.75 29.95 30.91
CA TYR A 360 -2.89 30.51 32.25
C TYR A 360 -2.82 32.05 32.22
N GLY A 361 -1.80 32.61 31.56
CA GLY A 361 -1.64 34.06 31.43
C GLY A 361 -2.82 34.75 30.75
N ILE A 362 -3.40 34.13 29.71
CA ILE A 362 -4.60 34.64 29.01
C ILE A 362 -5.84 34.57 29.92
N CYS A 363 -6.03 33.46 30.63
CA CYS A 363 -7.18 33.28 31.53
C CYS A 363 -7.12 34.16 32.78
N THR A 364 -5.93 34.60 33.20
CA THR A 364 -5.75 35.51 34.36
C THR A 364 -5.63 36.98 33.98
N ALA A 365 -5.74 37.33 32.69
CA ALA A 365 -5.51 38.70 32.22
C ALA A 365 -6.71 39.66 32.38
N ASP A 366 -7.89 39.19 32.81
CA ASP A 366 -9.08 40.03 33.00
C ASP A 366 -9.63 39.98 34.45
N THR A 367 -8.94 40.61 35.40
CA THR A 367 -9.55 41.05 36.68
C THR A 367 -8.84 42.24 37.33
N GLU A 368 -8.44 43.28 36.59
CA GLU A 368 -8.09 44.56 37.25
C GLU A 368 -8.64 45.75 36.42
N GLY A 369 -9.96 45.94 36.52
CA GLY A 369 -10.67 47.14 36.09
C GLY A 369 -11.49 47.75 37.23
N GLU A 370 -11.02 48.89 37.71
CA GLU A 370 -11.72 49.98 38.41
C GLU A 370 -12.23 49.80 39.87
N VAL A 371 -11.59 50.54 40.79
CA VAL A 371 -12.31 51.32 41.82
C VAL A 371 -11.68 52.71 41.93
N PHE A 372 -12.49 53.73 41.64
CA PHE A 372 -12.24 55.15 41.89
C PHE A 372 -12.13 55.47 43.38
N GLU A 373 -11.15 56.26 43.79
CA GLU A 373 -11.33 57.23 44.90
C GLU A 373 -10.71 58.58 44.52
N HIS A 374 -11.49 59.63 44.80
CA HIS A 374 -11.31 61.02 44.43
C HIS A 374 -10.89 61.81 45.68
N GLU A 375 -10.21 62.96 45.47
CA GLU A 375 -9.77 64.02 46.43
C GLU A 375 -8.27 63.95 46.77
N GLY A 376 -7.44 64.98 46.63
CA GLY A 376 -7.63 66.38 46.27
C GLY A 376 -6.46 67.20 46.84
N ALA A 377 -6.00 68.19 46.06
CA ALA A 377 -5.24 69.38 46.47
C ALA A 377 -3.68 69.32 46.70
N LYS A 378 -2.99 69.80 45.65
CA LYS A 378 -2.03 70.94 45.60
C LYS A 378 -0.69 70.95 46.39
N LYS A 379 0.36 71.13 45.55
CA LYS A 379 1.53 72.06 45.63
C LYS A 379 2.75 71.69 46.51
N GLU A 380 3.91 71.57 45.86
CA GLU A 380 5.07 72.49 45.89
C GLU A 380 6.18 71.97 44.94
N SER A 381 6.57 72.74 43.89
CA SER A 381 7.90 73.40 43.69
C SER A 381 9.14 72.49 43.83
N GLY A 382 10.11 72.41 42.92
CA GLY A 382 10.43 73.17 41.71
C GLY A 382 11.69 72.62 41.00
N ASP A 383 12.02 73.29 39.88
CA ASP A 383 13.24 73.30 39.03
C ASP A 383 13.57 72.03 38.20
N ARG A 384 13.42 72.05 36.85
CA ARG A 384 14.27 72.66 35.78
C ARG A 384 15.73 72.17 35.87
N GLU A 385 16.39 71.66 34.83
CA GLU A 385 16.37 72.01 33.40
C GLU A 385 17.18 70.97 32.58
N LEU A 386 17.13 71.11 31.24
CA LEU A 386 17.88 70.49 30.12
C LEU A 386 17.08 69.44 29.30
N THR A 387 16.30 69.81 28.26
CA THR A 387 16.67 70.18 26.84
C THR A 387 17.38 69.06 26.08
N ASP A 388 17.13 68.69 24.82
CA ASP A 388 16.20 69.06 23.73
C ASP A 388 16.59 68.11 22.55
N GLU A 389 15.69 67.53 21.75
CA GLU A 389 15.20 67.97 20.41
C GLU A 389 15.41 66.76 19.45
N GLY A 390 14.42 66.20 18.73
CA GLY A 390 13.79 66.64 17.46
C GLY A 390 14.05 65.52 16.41
N SER A 391 13.27 65.17 15.39
CA SER A 391 12.14 65.75 14.62
C SER A 391 11.68 64.66 13.59
N GLU A 392 10.37 64.42 13.36
CA GLU A 392 9.57 64.76 12.13
C GLU A 392 9.86 63.88 10.87
N GLU A 393 9.00 63.48 9.92
CA GLU A 393 7.59 63.68 9.48
C GLU A 393 7.33 62.59 8.38
N GLU A 394 6.18 61.88 8.34
CA GLU A 394 4.99 62.07 7.46
C GLU A 394 5.18 62.17 5.91
N GLN A 395 4.50 61.30 5.14
CA GLN A 395 3.31 61.69 4.34
C GLN A 395 2.69 60.53 3.51
N GLU A 396 1.35 60.58 3.45
CA GLU A 396 0.35 59.73 2.79
C GLU A 396 0.20 59.99 1.28
N GLU A 397 -0.50 59.09 0.56
CA GLU A 397 -1.64 59.48 -0.30
C GLU A 397 -2.54 58.28 -0.68
N GLU A 398 -3.83 58.37 -0.30
CA GLU A 398 -4.97 57.59 -0.80
C GLU A 398 -5.62 58.26 -2.03
N LYS A 399 -6.32 57.51 -2.91
CA LYS A 399 -7.81 57.50 -2.99
C LYS A 399 -8.46 56.81 -4.20
N ASN A 400 -9.58 56.15 -3.87
CA ASN A 400 -10.90 56.01 -4.56
C ASN A 400 -11.02 55.27 -5.90
N GLY A 401 -12.09 54.55 -6.26
CA GLY A 401 -13.45 54.28 -5.73
C GLY A 401 -14.31 53.76 -6.92
N LYS A 402 -14.98 52.58 -6.89
CA LYS A 402 -16.34 52.21 -6.42
C LYS A 402 -17.48 52.29 -7.49
N TYR A 403 -18.39 51.27 -7.46
CA TYR A 403 -19.82 51.19 -7.93
C TYR A 403 -20.12 50.87 -9.43
N THR A 404 -21.15 50.11 -9.88
CA THR A 404 -22.15 49.12 -9.37
C THR A 404 -22.97 48.50 -10.55
N GLU A 405 -23.72 47.40 -10.28
CA GLU A 405 -25.01 46.94 -10.91
C GLU A 405 -25.03 46.38 -12.36
N LEU A 406 -25.91 45.46 -12.84
CA LEU A 406 -26.83 44.39 -12.36
C LEU A 406 -27.46 43.72 -13.64
N SER A 407 -28.01 42.49 -13.49
CA SER A 407 -29.17 41.88 -14.23
C SER A 407 -28.99 41.04 -15.53
N ASP A 408 -29.43 39.78 -15.39
CA ASP A 408 -30.29 38.86 -16.19
C ASP A 408 -29.96 38.32 -17.60
N GLY A 409 -30.16 36.99 -17.73
CA GLY A 409 -31.21 36.45 -18.62
C GLY A 409 -30.83 35.55 -19.83
N GLU A 410 -31.06 34.24 -19.67
CA GLU A 410 -31.68 33.28 -20.63
C GLU A 410 -30.99 32.78 -21.94
N LEU A 411 -30.79 31.45 -21.98
CA LEU A 411 -31.26 30.45 -22.98
C LEU A 411 -31.24 30.75 -24.50
N LYS A 412 -30.44 29.98 -25.28
CA LYS A 412 -30.87 29.01 -26.34
C LYS A 412 -29.78 28.69 -27.39
N GLN A 413 -29.44 27.39 -27.48
CA GLN A 413 -29.49 26.50 -28.66
C GLN A 413 -29.44 27.11 -30.09
N LYS A 414 -28.47 26.66 -30.92
CA LYS A 414 -28.72 26.14 -32.28
C LYS A 414 -27.50 25.53 -32.98
N ASP A 415 -27.75 24.37 -33.58
CA ASP A 415 -27.00 23.66 -34.64
C ASP A 415 -26.58 24.55 -35.81
N ILE A 416 -25.48 24.19 -36.50
CA ILE A 416 -25.43 24.10 -37.99
C ILE A 416 -24.51 22.94 -38.43
N MET A 417 -25.11 22.03 -39.20
CA MET A 417 -24.55 20.96 -40.03
C MET A 417 -23.73 21.45 -41.24
N GLU A 418 -22.83 20.57 -41.70
CA GLU A 418 -22.46 20.27 -43.10
C GLU A 418 -21.95 21.39 -44.04
N LYS A 419 -20.75 21.17 -44.61
CA LYS A 419 -20.64 20.89 -46.05
C LYS A 419 -19.32 20.23 -46.49
N LYS A 420 -19.53 19.11 -47.20
CA LYS A 420 -18.68 18.35 -48.11
C LYS A 420 -17.84 19.14 -49.14
N LYS A 421 -16.87 18.39 -49.70
CA LYS A 421 -16.12 18.51 -50.98
C LYS A 421 -14.80 19.31 -50.89
N ASP A 422 -13.65 18.82 -51.35
CA ASP A 422 -13.32 17.76 -52.33
C ASP A 422 -12.15 16.88 -51.85
#